data_AF-A0AAD5MMP9-F1
#
_entry.id   AF-A0AAD5MMP9-F1
#
_cell.length_a   1.000
_cell.length_b   1.000
_cell.length_c   1.000
_cell.angle_alpha   90.00
_cell.angle_beta   90.00
_cell.angle_gamma   90.00
#
_symmetry.space_group_name_H-M   'P 1'
#
loop_
_entity.id
_entity.type
_entity.pdbx_description
1 polymer ?
#
loop_
_entity_poly.entity_id
_entity_poly.type
_entity_poly.pdbx_seq_one_letter_code
_entity_poly.pdbx_strand_id
1 'polypeptide(L)'
;MGDPFTLIEIFREWVLQKSYTGRGRRWAVENGIDEHRIYEISKLRSQYRKILEDAELVDRSDELDQIDSRQRRIDHGDRKKLFDIKRDARNLEKSRKLLRADKHFDSFLDDTEEDFEKERNPLKADVKTVEFFLNYKQRDVDTIRSTHNLSRKEAEVIRVIIAAGLYPQYAILDPANKYQHGQELFVHTRMKPFSLIHPNSSIAQYHAEVLDPRADSDGRSVHHQIPFYGLSLETTKPYICNVMPIPAPALLLFAKKVICDDWKLILVDEFVEYTFSSTTQCEHILKIVVEIRKELSKGLQKKLRGDEYHEGELVALINQFTFLLSEGSVEISTKRIVHPPRTLEDVGFFTPQGDMELDREDEELRETSLQEHCIDSDEEVTTVKSETPIRKADESRQVKEEVPEHKQRTTSYYELLKKRLEKSENVSEDCQPDFKKLRSE
;
A
#
# COMPACT_ATOMS: atom_id res chain seq x y z
N MET A 1 0.97 9.37 -10.97
CA MET A 1 0.15 8.36 -10.27
C MET A 1 -0.66 8.94 -9.10
N GLY A 2 -0.20 9.98 -8.41
CA GLY A 2 -0.98 10.69 -7.38
C GLY A 2 -0.31 10.66 -6.00
N ASP A 3 -0.85 11.42 -5.06
CA ASP A 3 -0.26 11.62 -3.72
C ASP A 3 0.00 10.32 -2.93
N PRO A 4 -0.87 9.27 -3.00
CA PRO A 4 -0.57 7.99 -2.35
C PRO A 4 0.68 7.29 -2.88
N PHE A 5 1.00 7.45 -4.18
CA PHE A 5 2.19 6.87 -4.78
C PHE A 5 3.46 7.64 -4.40
N THR A 6 3.36 8.96 -4.24
CA THR A 6 4.44 9.79 -3.68
C THR A 6 4.80 9.32 -2.27
N LEU A 7 3.81 8.95 -1.44
CA LEU A 7 4.06 8.39 -0.11
C LEU A 7 4.70 6.99 -0.14
N ILE A 8 4.30 6.13 -1.10
CA ILE A 8 4.92 4.80 -1.31
C ILE A 8 6.41 4.94 -1.66
N GLU A 9 6.76 5.90 -2.52
CA GLU A 9 8.15 6.15 -2.94
C GLU A 9 8.98 6.80 -1.82
N ILE A 10 8.41 7.77 -1.08
CA ILE A 10 9.04 8.35 0.12
C ILE A 10 9.35 7.25 1.16
N PHE A 11 8.44 6.31 1.38
CA PHE A 11 8.68 5.20 2.30
C PHE A 11 9.78 4.25 1.79
N ARG A 12 9.79 3.96 0.47
CA ARG A 12 10.82 3.14 -0.18
C ARG A 12 12.21 3.76 0.01
N GLU A 13 12.39 5.03 -0.34
CA GLU A 13 13.68 5.72 -0.21
C GLU A 13 14.12 5.89 1.25
N TRP A 14 13.22 6.21 2.19
CA TRP A 14 13.59 6.26 3.61
C TRP A 14 14.14 4.92 4.12
N VAL A 15 13.50 3.79 3.77
CA VAL A 15 13.98 2.45 4.14
C VAL A 15 15.36 2.18 3.52
N LEU A 16 15.62 2.61 2.28
CA LEU A 16 16.92 2.45 1.63
C LEU A 16 18.01 3.31 2.27
N GLN A 17 17.76 4.60 2.54
CA GLN A 17 18.72 5.47 3.21
C GLN A 17 19.04 4.96 4.63
N LYS A 18 18.02 4.59 5.41
CA LYS A 18 18.21 4.11 6.79
C LYS A 18 18.94 2.76 6.88
N SER A 19 18.87 1.94 5.83
CA SER A 19 19.50 0.60 5.79
C SER A 19 20.88 0.55 5.10
N TYR A 20 21.17 1.48 4.19
CA TYR A 20 22.45 1.53 3.45
C TYR A 20 23.36 2.70 3.81
N THR A 21 22.83 3.91 4.01
CA THR A 21 23.65 5.11 4.28
C THR A 21 23.68 5.50 5.77
N GLY A 22 22.67 5.07 6.54
CA GLY A 22 22.54 5.38 7.97
C GLY A 22 22.16 6.84 8.26
N ARG A 23 21.70 7.58 7.24
CA ARG A 23 21.37 9.02 7.30
C ARG A 23 19.86 9.27 7.15
N GLY A 24 19.03 8.40 7.75
CA GLY A 24 17.58 8.39 7.53
C GLY A 24 16.89 9.67 8.02
N ARG A 25 17.27 10.15 9.21
CA ARG A 25 16.76 11.40 9.80
C ARG A 25 17.28 12.62 9.04
N ARG A 26 18.55 12.61 8.61
CA ARG A 26 19.10 13.71 7.79
C ARG A 26 18.37 13.85 6.46
N TRP A 27 18.23 12.75 5.71
CA TRP A 27 17.46 12.72 4.45
C TRP A 27 16.00 13.17 4.66
N ALA A 28 15.36 12.73 5.75
CA ALA A 28 14.00 13.15 6.07
C ALA A 28 13.91 14.67 6.30
N VAL A 29 14.83 15.26 7.08
CA VAL A 29 14.89 16.71 7.33
C VAL A 29 15.20 17.49 6.04
N GLU A 30 16.16 17.03 5.22
CA GLU A 30 16.50 17.63 3.92
C GLU A 30 15.29 17.67 2.95
N ASN A 31 14.36 16.72 3.07
CA ASN A 31 13.13 16.64 2.28
C ASN A 31 11.88 17.20 3.00
N GLY A 32 12.03 17.77 4.20
CA GLY A 32 10.92 18.35 4.98
C GLY A 32 9.94 17.32 5.59
N ILE A 33 10.36 16.06 5.73
CA ILE A 33 9.54 14.94 6.20
C ILE A 33 9.77 14.70 7.70
N ASP A 34 8.69 14.60 8.48
CA ASP A 34 8.74 14.16 9.87
C ASP A 34 8.98 12.64 9.95
N GLU A 35 10.21 12.24 10.30
CA GLU A 35 10.59 10.83 10.45
C GLU A 35 9.66 10.09 11.42
N HIS A 36 9.08 10.77 12.43
CA HIS A 36 8.13 10.18 13.38
C HIS A 36 6.95 9.51 12.68
N ARG A 37 6.43 10.14 11.61
CA ARG A 37 5.30 9.63 10.84
C ARG A 37 5.67 8.40 10.02
N ILE A 38 6.93 8.30 9.57
CA ILE A 38 7.39 7.12 8.84
C ILE A 38 7.51 5.91 9.79
N TYR A 39 7.93 6.10 11.06
CA TYR A 39 7.85 5.05 12.09
C TYR A 39 6.39 4.65 12.42
N GLU A 40 5.46 5.61 12.48
CA GLU A 40 4.03 5.32 12.70
C GLU A 40 3.44 4.52 11.53
N ILE A 41 3.69 4.93 10.28
CA ILE A 41 3.29 4.23 9.05
C ILE A 41 3.90 2.83 8.98
N SER A 42 5.18 2.69 9.33
CA SER A 42 5.88 1.41 9.45
C SER A 42 5.15 0.45 10.39
N LYS A 43 4.81 0.92 11.60
CA LYS A 43 4.11 0.13 12.61
C LYS A 43 2.69 -0.25 12.16
N LEU A 44 1.96 0.68 11.54
CA LEU A 44 0.64 0.43 10.98
C LEU A 44 0.70 -0.62 9.86
N ARG A 45 1.70 -0.57 8.96
CA ARG A 45 1.92 -1.58 7.92
C ARG A 45 2.14 -2.98 8.51
N SER A 46 2.93 -3.11 9.58
CA SER A 46 3.09 -4.38 10.29
C SER A 46 1.80 -4.86 10.97
N GLN A 47 0.98 -3.95 11.51
CA GLN A 47 -0.31 -4.29 12.12
C GLN A 47 -1.33 -4.76 11.07
N TYR A 48 -1.47 -4.07 9.93
CA TYR A 48 -2.34 -4.48 8.85
C TYR A 48 -1.89 -5.80 8.21
N ARG A 49 -0.58 -6.01 8.00
CA ARG A 49 -0.06 -7.32 7.57
C ARG A 49 -0.48 -8.44 8.52
N LYS A 50 -0.33 -8.25 9.85
CA LYS A 50 -0.76 -9.28 10.82
C LYS A 50 -2.26 -9.56 10.73
N ILE A 51 -3.11 -8.54 10.56
CA ILE A 51 -4.56 -8.74 10.42
C ILE A 51 -4.89 -9.58 9.16
N LEU A 52 -4.18 -9.39 8.06
CA LEU A 52 -4.35 -10.19 6.83
C LEU A 52 -3.79 -11.62 6.97
N GLU A 53 -2.70 -11.81 7.73
CA GLU A 53 -2.09 -13.11 8.09
C GLU A 53 -2.88 -13.88 9.18
N ASP A 54 -3.69 -13.19 9.97
CA ASP A 54 -4.64 -13.77 10.94
C ASP A 54 -5.98 -14.12 10.26
N ALA A 55 -6.28 -13.52 9.11
CA ALA A 55 -7.51 -13.72 8.32
C ALA A 55 -7.30 -14.64 7.09
N GLU A 56 -6.11 -15.22 6.91
CA GLU A 56 -5.76 -16.14 5.82
C GLU A 56 -5.98 -15.56 4.40
N LEU A 57 -6.03 -14.23 4.30
CA LEU A 57 -6.09 -13.45 3.05
C LEU A 57 -4.71 -13.18 2.44
N VAL A 58 -3.66 -13.29 3.25
CA VAL A 58 -2.26 -13.22 2.84
C VAL A 58 -1.56 -14.41 3.48
N ASP A 59 -0.89 -15.22 2.66
CA ASP A 59 -0.08 -16.33 3.16
C ASP A 59 0.92 -15.82 4.19
N ARG A 60 1.01 -16.54 5.31
CA ARG A 60 2.09 -16.32 6.27
C ARG A 60 3.42 -16.58 5.55
N SER A 61 4.46 -15.84 5.93
CA SER A 61 5.76 -16.00 5.27
C SER A 61 6.41 -17.31 5.71
N ASP A 62 6.06 -18.41 5.03
CA ASP A 62 6.55 -19.79 5.25
C ASP A 62 8.08 -19.93 5.11
N GLU A 63 8.75 -18.88 4.63
CA GLU A 63 10.19 -18.67 4.83
C GLU A 63 10.65 -18.95 6.26
N LEU A 64 9.80 -18.73 7.29
CA LEU A 64 10.11 -19.01 8.71
C LEU A 64 10.51 -20.47 8.96
N ASP A 65 9.88 -21.44 8.29
CA ASP A 65 10.21 -22.85 8.44
C ASP A 65 11.40 -23.27 7.57
N GLN A 66 11.63 -22.56 6.45
CA GLN A 66 12.84 -22.69 5.64
C GLN A 66 14.09 -22.05 6.29
N ILE A 67 13.97 -21.32 7.41
CA ILE A 67 15.15 -20.77 8.12
C ILE A 67 15.95 -21.92 8.76
N ASP A 68 17.15 -22.18 8.25
CA ASP A 68 18.15 -23.05 8.88
C ASP A 68 18.26 -22.77 10.40
N SER A 69 18.29 -23.84 11.18
CA SER A 69 18.64 -23.86 12.61
C SER A 69 19.78 -22.91 13.01
N ARG A 70 20.82 -22.77 12.16
CA ARG A 70 21.94 -21.84 12.33
C ARG A 70 21.48 -20.38 12.26
N GLN A 71 20.68 -20.04 11.27
CA GLN A 71 20.16 -18.70 11.07
C GLN A 71 19.13 -18.32 12.15
N ARG A 72 18.28 -19.25 12.60
CA ARG A 72 17.42 -19.05 13.79
C ARG A 72 18.24 -18.71 15.04
N ARG A 73 19.40 -19.35 15.23
CA ARG A 73 20.33 -19.06 16.36
C ARG A 73 21.01 -17.70 16.21
N ILE A 74 21.38 -17.29 14.99
CA ILE A 74 21.95 -15.96 14.69
C ILE A 74 20.90 -14.87 14.96
N ASP A 75 19.70 -15.00 14.41
CA ASP A 75 18.57 -14.07 14.60
C ASP A 75 18.25 -13.89 16.10
N HIS A 76 18.25 -14.96 16.89
CA HIS A 76 18.06 -14.87 18.35
C HIS A 76 19.20 -14.13 19.06
N GLY A 77 20.46 -14.35 18.64
CA GLY A 77 21.62 -13.65 19.17
C GLY A 77 21.61 -12.14 18.88
N ASP A 78 21.28 -11.76 17.64
CA ASP A 78 21.20 -10.37 17.22
C ASP A 78 19.98 -9.66 17.83
N ARG A 79 18.82 -10.34 17.92
CA ARG A 79 17.64 -9.88 18.68
C ARG A 79 17.98 -9.60 20.15
N LYS A 80 18.80 -10.43 20.80
CA LYS A 80 19.26 -10.16 22.17
C LYS A 80 20.10 -8.88 22.23
N LYS A 81 21.13 -8.73 21.37
CA LYS A 81 21.96 -7.52 21.31
C LYS A 81 21.11 -6.26 21.13
N LEU A 82 20.11 -6.29 20.23
CA LEU A 82 19.19 -5.17 20.00
C LEU A 82 18.32 -4.87 21.23
N PHE A 83 17.87 -5.88 22.00
CA PHE A 83 17.17 -5.64 23.26
C PHE A 83 18.08 -5.04 24.35
N ASP A 84 19.34 -5.47 24.44
CA ASP A 84 20.31 -4.91 25.38
C ASP A 84 20.61 -3.43 25.02
N ILE A 85 20.87 -3.12 23.74
CA ILE A 85 21.02 -1.73 23.23
C ILE A 85 19.75 -0.89 23.51
N LYS A 86 18.56 -1.44 23.27
CA LYS A 86 17.27 -0.78 23.55
C LYS A 86 17.07 -0.47 25.04
N ARG A 87 17.57 -1.33 25.92
CA ARG A 87 17.56 -1.12 27.38
C ARG A 87 18.49 0.03 27.77
N ASP A 88 19.67 0.09 27.17
CA ASP A 88 20.67 1.11 27.48
C ASP A 88 20.29 2.50 26.92
N ALA A 89 19.74 2.57 25.70
CA ALA A 89 19.14 3.78 25.15
C ALA A 89 18.07 4.39 26.09
N ARG A 90 17.12 3.55 26.57
CA ARG A 90 16.10 3.95 27.56
C ARG A 90 16.65 4.33 28.94
N ASN A 91 17.93 4.11 29.20
CA ASN A 91 18.60 4.58 30.42
C ASN A 91 19.38 5.88 30.17
N LEU A 92 19.94 6.08 28.98
CA LEU A 92 20.57 7.33 28.54
C LEU A 92 19.55 8.49 28.43
N GLU A 93 18.34 8.22 27.93
CA GLU A 93 17.22 9.18 27.82
C GLU A 93 16.80 9.81 29.16
N LYS A 94 17.16 9.19 30.31
CA LYS A 94 16.81 9.69 31.65
C LYS A 94 17.73 10.82 32.13
N SER A 95 18.75 11.18 31.36
CA SER A 95 19.53 12.39 31.61
C SER A 95 18.67 13.63 31.39
N ARG A 96 18.44 14.41 32.46
CA ARG A 96 17.61 15.63 32.39
C ARG A 96 18.25 16.63 31.41
N LYS A 97 17.53 16.97 30.34
CA LYS A 97 17.85 18.09 29.45
C LYS A 97 17.73 19.40 30.23
N LEU A 98 18.85 19.84 30.81
CA LEU A 98 18.97 21.14 31.49
C LEU A 98 19.04 22.24 30.43
N LEU A 99 18.07 23.14 30.43
CA LEU A 99 18.07 24.31 29.55
C LEU A 99 19.24 25.22 29.92
N ARG A 100 20.22 25.33 29.03
CA ARG A 100 21.39 26.22 29.16
C ARG A 100 20.97 27.62 28.71
N ALA A 101 21.03 28.60 29.59
CA ALA A 101 20.68 30.00 29.25
C ALA A 101 21.62 30.61 28.20
N ASP A 102 22.83 30.06 28.05
CA ASP A 102 23.89 30.57 27.19
C ASP A 102 23.79 30.12 25.72
N LYS A 103 22.82 29.26 25.36
CA LYS A 103 22.61 28.82 23.97
C LYS A 103 21.75 29.83 23.19
N HIS A 104 22.40 30.55 22.27
CA HIS A 104 21.74 31.42 21.30
C HIS A 104 20.97 30.61 20.23
N PHE A 105 20.07 31.25 19.49
CA PHE A 105 19.16 30.58 18.55
C PHE A 105 19.90 29.84 17.41
N ASP A 106 21.08 30.31 16.98
CA ASP A 106 21.93 29.62 15.99
C ASP A 106 22.40 28.23 16.48
N SER A 107 22.58 28.05 17.79
CA SER A 107 23.07 26.78 18.37
C SER A 107 22.07 25.63 18.21
N PHE A 108 20.82 25.89 17.80
CA PHE A 108 19.88 24.84 17.43
C PHE A 108 20.22 24.16 16.09
N LEU A 109 20.93 24.84 15.17
CA LEU A 109 21.44 24.22 13.95
C LEU A 109 22.62 23.30 14.28
N ASP A 110 23.60 23.78 15.05
CA ASP A 110 24.73 22.97 15.53
C ASP A 110 24.27 21.72 16.31
N ASP A 111 23.26 21.86 17.18
CA ASP A 111 22.65 20.73 17.90
C ASP A 111 22.02 19.69 16.96
N THR A 112 21.55 20.07 15.76
CA THR A 112 21.09 19.10 14.75
C THR A 112 22.24 18.40 14.03
N GLU A 113 23.35 19.09 13.75
CA GLU A 113 24.53 18.44 13.16
C GLU A 113 25.14 17.41 14.10
N GLU A 114 25.31 17.74 15.39
CA GLU A 114 25.74 16.75 16.39
C GLU A 114 24.77 15.56 16.48
N ASP A 115 23.46 15.80 16.33
CA ASP A 115 22.45 14.74 16.37
C ASP A 115 22.49 13.81 15.14
N PHE A 116 22.87 14.33 13.96
CA PHE A 116 23.14 13.51 12.79
C PHE A 116 24.46 12.71 12.91
N GLU A 117 25.49 13.29 13.54
CA GLU A 117 26.72 12.56 13.92
C GLU A 117 26.43 11.38 14.86
N LYS A 118 25.49 11.57 15.81
CA LYS A 118 25.01 10.50 16.70
C LYS A 118 24.21 9.42 15.92
N GLU A 119 23.42 9.80 14.91
CA GLU A 119 22.63 8.87 14.07
C GLU A 119 23.50 7.83 13.35
N ARG A 120 24.69 8.24 12.86
CA ARG A 120 25.67 7.39 12.17
C ARG A 120 26.03 6.12 12.95
N ASN A 121 25.88 6.14 14.28
CA ASN A 121 26.17 5.02 15.17
C ASN A 121 24.87 4.36 15.68
N PRO A 122 24.45 3.17 15.18
CA PRO A 122 23.25 2.48 15.67
C PRO A 122 23.37 2.04 17.15
N LEU A 123 24.59 2.00 17.69
CA LEU A 123 24.88 1.79 19.12
C LEU A 123 24.57 3.01 20.01
N LYS A 124 24.34 4.19 19.43
CA LYS A 124 23.93 5.45 20.10
C LYS A 124 22.55 5.94 19.67
N ALA A 125 21.86 5.20 18.80
CA ALA A 125 20.64 5.67 18.14
C ALA A 125 19.39 5.62 19.03
N ASP A 126 18.38 6.41 18.64
CA ASP A 126 17.04 6.45 19.23
C ASP A 126 16.46 5.03 19.42
N VAL A 127 15.76 4.80 20.53
CA VAL A 127 14.93 3.62 20.81
C VAL A 127 14.06 3.22 19.61
N LYS A 128 13.55 4.19 18.84
CA LYS A 128 12.76 4.00 17.61
C LYS A 128 13.60 3.45 16.46
N THR A 129 14.84 3.88 16.29
CA THR A 129 15.79 3.29 15.33
C THR A 129 16.16 1.86 15.72
N VAL A 130 16.31 1.58 17.02
CA VAL A 130 16.53 0.20 17.49
C VAL A 130 15.28 -0.68 17.30
N GLU A 131 14.08 -0.12 17.50
CA GLU A 131 12.81 -0.81 17.16
C GLU A 131 12.66 -1.05 15.64
N PHE A 132 13.09 -0.12 14.79
CA PHE A 132 13.15 -0.32 13.34
C PHE A 132 14.08 -1.49 12.96
N PHE A 133 15.32 -1.53 13.46
CA PHE A 133 16.24 -2.65 13.19
C PHE A 133 15.83 -3.99 13.85
N LEU A 134 14.91 -3.96 14.81
CA LEU A 134 14.28 -5.17 15.38
C LEU A 134 13.16 -5.71 14.48
N ASN A 135 12.46 -4.81 13.78
CA ASN A 135 11.27 -5.11 12.97
C ASN A 135 11.60 -5.35 11.49
N TYR A 136 12.64 -4.69 10.95
CA TYR A 136 13.13 -4.90 9.57
C TYR A 136 14.51 -5.54 9.59
N LYS A 137 14.59 -6.79 9.15
CA LYS A 137 15.83 -7.46 8.80
C LYS A 137 16.27 -7.02 7.41
N GLN A 138 17.51 -7.37 7.05
CA GLN A 138 18.02 -7.24 5.67
C GLN A 138 17.03 -7.79 4.62
N ARG A 139 16.42 -8.96 4.88
CA ARG A 139 15.42 -9.58 4.00
C ARG A 139 14.19 -8.70 3.79
N ASP A 140 13.64 -8.11 4.85
CA ASP A 140 12.46 -7.25 4.76
C ASP A 140 12.76 -5.97 3.96
N VAL A 141 13.98 -5.43 4.07
CA VAL A 141 14.49 -4.32 3.25
C VAL A 141 14.64 -4.72 1.78
N ASP A 142 15.22 -5.89 1.51
CA ASP A 142 15.39 -6.42 0.16
C ASP A 142 14.02 -6.71 -0.51
N THR A 143 13.05 -7.20 0.26
CA THR A 143 11.64 -7.40 -0.16
C THR A 143 10.90 -6.07 -0.37
N ILE A 144 11.14 -5.04 0.45
CA ILE A 144 10.61 -3.69 0.19
C ILE A 144 11.19 -3.13 -1.12
N ARG A 145 12.49 -3.32 -1.38
CA ARG A 145 13.13 -2.86 -2.63
C ARG A 145 12.56 -3.57 -3.88
N SER A 146 12.24 -4.86 -3.80
CA SER A 146 11.61 -5.57 -4.93
C SER A 146 10.13 -5.21 -5.09
N THR A 147 9.33 -5.28 -4.02
CA THR A 147 7.87 -5.10 -4.07
C THR A 147 7.42 -3.66 -4.34
N HIS A 148 8.25 -2.64 -4.08
CA HIS A 148 7.94 -1.25 -4.42
C HIS A 148 8.41 -0.85 -5.84
N ASN A 149 9.13 -1.71 -6.58
CA ASN A 149 9.54 -1.43 -7.96
C ASN A 149 8.41 -1.74 -8.96
N LEU A 150 7.30 -1.02 -8.82
CA LEU A 150 6.03 -1.33 -9.49
C LEU A 150 6.10 -1.13 -11.01
N SER A 151 5.69 -2.15 -11.75
CA SER A 151 5.34 -2.05 -13.17
C SER A 151 4.17 -1.08 -13.38
N ARG A 152 4.09 -0.44 -14.56
CA ARG A 152 2.96 0.46 -14.88
C ARG A 152 1.59 -0.22 -14.71
N LYS A 153 1.49 -1.50 -15.09
CA LYS A 153 0.26 -2.32 -14.95
C LYS A 153 -0.08 -2.56 -13.47
N GLU A 154 0.91 -2.86 -12.64
CA GLU A 154 0.73 -3.07 -11.20
C GLU A 154 0.29 -1.76 -10.51
N ALA A 155 0.90 -0.63 -10.89
CA ALA A 155 0.47 0.69 -10.43
C ALA A 155 -0.94 1.08 -10.91
N GLU A 156 -1.37 0.61 -12.08
CA GLU A 156 -2.75 0.76 -12.57
C GLU A 156 -3.74 -0.08 -11.76
N VAL A 157 -3.43 -1.34 -11.44
CA VAL A 157 -4.24 -2.20 -10.55
C VAL A 157 -4.29 -1.62 -9.12
N ILE A 158 -3.15 -1.19 -8.55
CA ILE A 158 -3.09 -0.60 -7.21
C ILE A 158 -3.90 0.71 -7.14
N ARG A 159 -3.91 1.53 -8.20
CA ARG A 159 -4.80 2.69 -8.28
C ARG A 159 -6.27 2.29 -8.13
N VAL A 160 -6.72 1.24 -8.84
CA VAL A 160 -8.11 0.74 -8.77
C VAL A 160 -8.44 0.18 -7.38
N ILE A 161 -7.52 -0.54 -6.74
CA ILE A 161 -7.72 -1.07 -5.37
C ILE A 161 -7.89 0.08 -4.37
N ILE A 162 -7.05 1.12 -4.44
CA ILE A 162 -7.18 2.30 -3.56
C ILE A 162 -8.48 3.07 -3.90
N ALA A 163 -8.91 3.10 -5.17
CA ALA A 163 -10.17 3.70 -5.59
C ALA A 163 -11.38 3.04 -4.92
N ALA A 164 -11.44 1.71 -4.94
CA ALA A 164 -12.51 0.94 -4.31
C ALA A 164 -12.58 1.16 -2.79
N GLY A 165 -11.42 1.33 -2.12
CA GLY A 165 -11.35 1.68 -0.70
C GLY A 165 -11.68 3.14 -0.36
N LEU A 166 -11.60 4.06 -1.34
CA LEU A 166 -11.97 5.47 -1.16
C LEU A 166 -13.40 5.80 -1.62
N TYR A 167 -13.97 5.01 -2.53
CA TYR A 167 -15.30 5.23 -3.07
C TYR A 167 -16.37 5.36 -1.95
N PRO A 168 -17.26 6.37 -1.99
CA PRO A 168 -17.55 7.30 -3.10
C PRO A 168 -16.80 8.65 -3.05
N GLN A 169 -15.60 8.73 -2.45
CA GLN A 169 -14.80 9.97 -2.38
C GLN A 169 -14.06 10.27 -3.71
N TYR A 170 -14.84 10.68 -4.72
CA TYR A 170 -14.33 11.15 -6.00
C TYR A 170 -14.93 12.51 -6.40
N ALA A 171 -14.25 13.19 -7.33
CA ALA A 171 -14.66 14.48 -7.86
C ALA A 171 -14.51 14.53 -9.39
N ILE A 172 -15.28 15.40 -10.03
CA ILE A 172 -15.23 15.65 -11.48
C ILE A 172 -14.53 17.00 -11.70
N LEU A 173 -13.62 17.08 -12.68
CA LEU A 173 -12.88 18.30 -13.02
C LEU A 173 -13.82 19.35 -13.64
N ASP A 174 -13.57 20.64 -13.35
CA ASP A 174 -14.28 21.75 -14.01
C ASP A 174 -13.73 21.93 -15.46
N PRO A 175 -14.57 21.98 -16.50
CA PRO A 175 -14.14 22.26 -17.87
C PRO A 175 -13.47 23.64 -18.08
N ALA A 176 -13.64 24.59 -17.15
CA ALA A 176 -12.99 25.90 -17.19
C ALA A 176 -11.54 25.89 -16.66
N ASN A 177 -11.05 24.74 -16.17
CA ASN A 177 -9.69 24.59 -15.67
C ASN A 177 -8.62 24.90 -16.72
N LYS A 178 -7.57 25.61 -16.29
CA LYS A 178 -6.34 25.79 -17.06
C LYS A 178 -5.26 24.97 -16.37
N TYR A 179 -4.87 23.86 -16.98
CA TYR A 179 -3.94 22.87 -16.44
C TYR A 179 -2.46 23.34 -16.45
N GLN A 180 -2.22 24.57 -16.02
CA GLN A 180 -0.90 25.20 -15.94
C GLN A 180 -0.35 25.10 -14.50
N HIS A 181 0.98 25.00 -14.40
CA HIS A 181 1.70 24.97 -13.12
C HIS A 181 1.30 26.13 -12.20
N GLY A 182 0.91 25.81 -10.97
CA GLY A 182 0.57 26.80 -9.93
C GLY A 182 -0.81 27.45 -10.03
N GLN A 183 -1.71 27.04 -10.94
CA GLN A 183 -3.10 27.52 -10.96
C GLN A 183 -4.02 26.72 -10.02
N GLU A 184 -5.07 27.36 -9.52
CA GLU A 184 -6.12 26.70 -8.74
C GLU A 184 -6.95 25.77 -9.66
N LEU A 185 -6.93 24.47 -9.38
CA LEU A 185 -7.71 23.46 -10.11
C LEU A 185 -9.06 23.22 -9.42
N PHE A 186 -10.13 23.59 -10.12
CA PHE A 186 -11.52 23.44 -9.67
C PHE A 186 -12.04 22.02 -9.93
N VAL A 187 -12.76 21.50 -8.95
CA VAL A 187 -13.38 20.17 -8.94
C VAL A 187 -14.76 20.23 -8.30
N HIS A 188 -15.62 19.30 -8.66
CA HIS A 188 -16.96 19.17 -8.12
C HIS A 188 -17.09 17.78 -7.47
N THR A 189 -17.37 17.76 -6.18
CA THR A 189 -17.78 16.53 -5.48
C THR A 189 -19.31 16.43 -5.51
N ARG A 190 -19.87 15.23 -5.26
CA ARG A 190 -21.32 15.04 -5.13
C ARG A 190 -21.94 15.98 -4.09
N MET A 191 -21.23 16.23 -2.98
CA MET A 191 -21.73 16.99 -1.83
C MET A 191 -21.50 18.49 -1.96
N LYS A 192 -20.38 18.91 -2.58
CA LYS A 192 -19.98 20.31 -2.75
C LYS A 192 -19.35 20.54 -4.13
N PRO A 193 -19.99 21.33 -5.02
CA PRO A 193 -19.38 21.79 -6.27
C PRO A 193 -18.38 22.93 -6.02
N PHE A 194 -17.42 23.12 -6.93
CA PHE A 194 -16.43 24.20 -6.89
C PHE A 194 -15.51 24.13 -5.66
N SER A 195 -15.15 22.91 -5.27
CA SER A 195 -14.00 22.65 -4.41
C SER A 195 -12.71 22.80 -5.21
N LEU A 196 -11.57 22.92 -4.52
CA LEU A 196 -10.25 23.01 -5.13
C LEU A 196 -9.40 21.78 -4.80
N ILE A 197 -8.47 21.41 -5.68
CA ILE A 197 -7.36 20.54 -5.28
C ILE A 197 -6.43 21.34 -4.34
N HIS A 198 -6.08 20.76 -3.20
CA HIS A 198 -5.19 21.41 -2.23
C HIS A 198 -3.80 21.67 -2.81
N PRO A 199 -3.17 22.86 -2.63
CA PRO A 199 -1.91 23.21 -3.27
C PRO A 199 -0.74 22.28 -2.92
N ASN A 200 -0.74 21.66 -1.73
CA ASN A 200 0.27 20.66 -1.33
C ASN A 200 0.10 19.30 -2.04
N SER A 201 -0.92 19.11 -2.90
CA SER A 201 -1.03 17.92 -3.73
C SER A 201 0.04 17.96 -4.82
N SER A 202 0.79 16.87 -4.97
CA SER A 202 1.80 16.71 -6.02
C SER A 202 1.23 16.91 -7.43
N ILE A 203 -0.06 16.67 -7.61
CA ILE A 203 -0.76 16.87 -8.87
C ILE A 203 -0.97 18.36 -9.15
N ALA A 204 -1.58 19.11 -8.21
CA ALA A 204 -1.79 20.55 -8.39
C ALA A 204 -0.48 21.32 -8.48
N GLN A 205 0.53 20.91 -7.72
CA GLN A 205 1.83 21.58 -7.71
C GLN A 205 2.67 21.28 -8.95
N TYR A 206 2.84 20.01 -9.36
CA TYR A 206 3.83 19.63 -10.38
C TYR A 206 3.24 19.02 -11.65
N HIS A 207 2.02 18.49 -11.62
CA HIS A 207 1.50 17.59 -12.66
C HIS A 207 0.06 17.89 -13.06
N ALA A 208 -0.33 19.17 -13.10
CA ALA A 208 -1.67 19.61 -13.49
C ALA A 208 -2.06 19.08 -14.89
N GLU A 209 -1.12 19.07 -15.84
CA GLU A 209 -1.29 18.53 -17.19
C GLU A 209 -1.70 17.05 -17.24
N VAL A 210 -1.48 16.27 -16.17
CA VAL A 210 -1.91 14.86 -16.10
C VAL A 210 -3.42 14.74 -15.90
N LEU A 211 -4.08 15.78 -15.37
CA LEU A 211 -5.54 15.86 -15.25
C LEU A 211 -6.21 16.43 -16.51
N ASP A 212 -5.45 16.98 -17.46
CA ASP A 212 -6.03 17.54 -18.69
C ASP A 212 -6.61 16.42 -19.56
N PRO A 213 -7.94 16.38 -19.79
CA PRO A 213 -8.53 15.40 -20.68
C PRO A 213 -8.12 15.64 -22.14
N ARG A 214 -7.64 16.83 -22.55
CA ARG A 214 -7.29 17.17 -23.95
C ARG A 214 -8.43 16.84 -24.92
N ALA A 215 -9.65 17.23 -24.54
CA ALA A 215 -10.87 16.79 -25.22
C ALA A 215 -11.19 17.58 -26.50
N ASP A 216 -11.84 16.90 -27.44
CA ASP A 216 -12.37 17.47 -28.68
C ASP A 216 -13.53 18.46 -28.45
N SER A 217 -14.04 19.08 -29.52
CA SER A 217 -15.23 19.95 -29.51
C SER A 217 -16.44 19.35 -28.81
N ASP A 218 -16.60 18.03 -28.90
CA ASP A 218 -17.72 17.25 -28.35
C ASP A 218 -17.46 16.81 -26.89
N GLY A 219 -16.35 17.26 -26.28
CA GLY A 219 -15.90 16.86 -24.95
C GLY A 219 -15.37 15.43 -24.86
N ARG A 220 -15.20 14.72 -25.99
CA ARG A 220 -14.67 13.35 -26.03
C ARG A 220 -13.15 13.34 -25.85
N SER A 221 -12.65 12.33 -25.14
CA SER A 221 -11.24 11.98 -25.05
C SER A 221 -11.05 10.55 -24.55
N VAL A 222 -9.83 10.06 -24.75
CA VAL A 222 -9.24 8.86 -24.17
C VAL A 222 -8.67 9.13 -22.77
N HIS A 223 -8.23 10.36 -22.49
CA HIS A 223 -7.43 10.71 -21.30
C HIS A 223 -8.25 11.19 -20.08
N HIS A 224 -9.59 11.10 -20.15
CA HIS A 224 -10.49 11.46 -19.05
C HIS A 224 -10.14 10.72 -17.76
N GLN A 225 -9.78 11.48 -16.73
CA GLN A 225 -9.40 10.98 -15.41
C GLN A 225 -10.25 11.61 -14.32
N ILE A 226 -10.68 10.78 -13.38
CA ILE A 226 -11.43 11.17 -12.20
C ILE A 226 -10.47 11.25 -11.01
N PRO A 227 -10.28 12.43 -10.38
CA PRO A 227 -9.58 12.54 -9.12
C PRO A 227 -10.39 11.92 -7.96
N PHE A 228 -9.89 10.82 -7.41
CA PHE A 228 -10.24 10.34 -6.08
C PHE A 228 -9.45 11.11 -5.03
N TYR A 229 -10.00 11.27 -3.83
CA TYR A 229 -9.35 11.98 -2.72
C TYR A 229 -9.52 11.23 -1.41
N GLY A 230 -8.54 11.36 -0.51
CA GLY A 230 -8.58 10.71 0.81
C GLY A 230 -9.11 11.57 1.95
N LEU A 231 -9.30 12.88 1.71
CA LEU A 231 -9.81 13.81 2.72
C LEU A 231 -10.38 15.06 2.03
N SER A 232 -11.45 15.64 2.58
CA SER A 232 -11.90 16.99 2.23
C SER A 232 -11.74 17.92 3.43
N LEU A 233 -11.21 19.12 3.18
CA LEU A 233 -10.84 20.10 4.18
C LEU A 233 -11.57 21.42 3.90
N GLU A 234 -12.33 21.91 4.87
CA GLU A 234 -13.04 23.18 4.75
C GLU A 234 -12.35 24.27 5.58
N THR A 235 -11.95 25.35 4.92
CA THR A 235 -11.36 26.54 5.55
C THR A 235 -12.08 27.79 5.05
N THR A 236 -11.41 28.67 4.32
CA THR A 236 -12.03 29.78 3.56
C THR A 236 -12.58 29.31 2.21
N LYS A 237 -11.98 28.26 1.64
CA LYS A 237 -12.46 27.50 0.48
C LYS A 237 -12.56 26.00 0.86
N PRO A 238 -13.44 25.22 0.22
CA PRO A 238 -13.43 23.77 0.33
C PRO A 238 -12.32 23.17 -0.55
N TYR A 239 -11.46 22.34 0.04
CA TYR A 239 -10.37 21.66 -0.63
C TYR A 239 -10.54 20.13 -0.60
N ILE A 240 -9.96 19.44 -1.59
CA ILE A 240 -9.71 17.99 -1.56
C ILE A 240 -8.20 17.71 -1.44
N CYS A 241 -7.85 16.72 -0.61
CA CYS A 241 -6.49 16.39 -0.22
C CYS A 241 -6.19 14.91 -0.51
N ASN A 242 -4.90 14.59 -0.66
CA ASN A 242 -4.40 13.25 -0.98
C ASN A 242 -5.04 12.70 -2.27
N VAL A 243 -4.82 13.41 -3.38
CA VAL A 243 -5.53 13.19 -4.64
C VAL A 243 -4.82 12.14 -5.51
N MET A 244 -5.61 11.31 -6.18
CA MET A 244 -5.16 10.23 -7.06
C MET A 244 -6.03 10.19 -8.33
N PRO A 245 -5.46 10.38 -9.54
CA PRO A 245 -6.23 10.41 -10.78
C PRO A 245 -6.32 9.00 -11.39
N ILE A 246 -7.53 8.61 -11.77
CA ILE A 246 -7.86 7.26 -12.24
C ILE A 246 -8.60 7.36 -13.57
N PRO A 247 -8.33 6.50 -14.58
CA PRO A 247 -9.07 6.49 -15.84
C PRO A 247 -10.56 6.35 -15.59
N ALA A 248 -11.38 7.26 -16.13
CA ALA A 248 -12.78 7.37 -15.76
C ALA A 248 -13.60 6.06 -15.86
N PRO A 249 -13.45 5.20 -16.90
CA PRO A 249 -14.19 3.94 -16.98
C PRO A 249 -13.95 2.97 -15.81
N ALA A 250 -12.83 3.09 -15.09
CA ALA A 250 -12.55 2.24 -13.93
C ALA A 250 -13.50 2.47 -12.75
N LEU A 251 -14.21 3.61 -12.70
CA LEU A 251 -15.29 3.86 -11.72
C LEU A 251 -16.38 2.78 -11.80
N LEU A 252 -16.65 2.23 -12.99
CA LEU A 252 -17.69 1.23 -13.22
C LEU A 252 -17.43 -0.09 -12.46
N LEU A 253 -16.20 -0.40 -12.07
CA LEU A 253 -15.88 -1.65 -11.35
C LEU A 253 -16.46 -1.70 -9.94
N PHE A 254 -16.67 -0.54 -9.30
CA PHE A 254 -17.07 -0.44 -7.88
C PHE A 254 -18.15 0.64 -7.64
N ALA A 255 -18.72 1.22 -8.69
CA ALA A 255 -19.90 2.06 -8.61
C ALA A 255 -21.12 1.27 -8.11
N LYS A 256 -21.99 1.93 -7.34
CA LYS A 256 -23.20 1.33 -6.79
C LYS A 256 -24.38 1.37 -7.76
N LYS A 257 -24.62 2.51 -8.39
CA LYS A 257 -25.74 2.65 -9.34
C LYS A 257 -25.19 2.95 -10.72
N VAL A 258 -25.46 2.07 -11.68
CA VAL A 258 -25.06 2.23 -13.08
C VAL A 258 -26.29 2.02 -13.95
N ILE A 259 -26.73 3.07 -14.64
CA ILE A 259 -27.83 3.01 -15.60
C ILE A 259 -27.26 3.17 -17.00
N CYS A 260 -27.51 2.20 -17.88
CA CYS A 260 -27.25 2.28 -19.32
C CYS A 260 -28.60 2.21 -20.05
N ASP A 261 -28.85 3.17 -20.95
CA ASP A 261 -30.16 3.35 -21.62
C ASP A 261 -30.08 3.05 -23.13
N ASP A 262 -29.12 3.64 -23.84
CA ASP A 262 -29.03 3.60 -25.30
C ASP A 262 -27.71 2.97 -25.82
N TRP A 263 -26.98 2.25 -24.95
CA TRP A 263 -25.57 1.79 -25.13
C TRP A 263 -24.57 2.89 -25.56
N LYS A 264 -24.97 4.16 -25.54
CA LYS A 264 -24.10 5.34 -25.74
C LYS A 264 -23.94 6.14 -24.46
N LEU A 265 -24.97 6.15 -23.62
CA LEU A 265 -25.05 6.92 -22.39
C LEU A 265 -25.02 5.97 -21.20
N ILE A 266 -24.06 6.16 -20.31
CA ILE A 266 -24.04 5.54 -18.97
C ILE A 266 -24.13 6.64 -17.93
N LEU A 267 -25.08 6.53 -17.01
CA LEU A 267 -25.19 7.37 -15.83
C LEU A 267 -24.71 6.59 -14.60
N VAL A 268 -23.68 7.11 -13.92
CA VAL A 268 -23.05 6.50 -12.75
C VAL A 268 -23.35 7.33 -11.51
N ASP A 269 -23.89 6.66 -10.49
CA ASP A 269 -24.36 7.19 -9.21
C ASP A 269 -25.27 8.44 -9.35
N GLU A 270 -25.95 8.63 -10.48
CA GLU A 270 -26.75 9.84 -10.76
C GLU A 270 -25.93 11.15 -10.66
N PHE A 271 -24.61 11.06 -10.89
CA PHE A 271 -23.66 12.17 -10.74
C PHE A 271 -22.69 12.29 -11.93
N VAL A 272 -22.14 11.17 -12.42
CA VAL A 272 -21.24 11.14 -13.59
C VAL A 272 -22.00 10.64 -14.82
N GLU A 273 -21.94 11.39 -15.91
CA GLU A 273 -22.50 11.01 -17.20
C GLU A 273 -21.34 10.67 -18.15
N TYR A 274 -21.32 9.45 -18.69
CA TYR A 274 -20.41 9.03 -19.75
C TYR A 274 -21.15 8.93 -21.09
N THR A 275 -20.66 9.63 -22.11
CA THR A 275 -21.08 9.46 -23.51
C THR A 275 -19.98 8.75 -24.30
N PHE A 276 -20.23 7.54 -24.81
CA PHE A 276 -19.27 6.77 -25.60
C PHE A 276 -19.33 7.14 -27.09
N SER A 277 -18.17 7.11 -27.76
CA SER A 277 -18.07 7.33 -29.21
C SER A 277 -18.64 6.14 -30.02
N SER A 278 -18.48 4.91 -29.52
CA SER A 278 -19.04 3.68 -30.11
C SER A 278 -19.89 2.88 -29.12
N THR A 279 -21.05 2.39 -29.57
CA THR A 279 -21.92 1.47 -28.83
C THR A 279 -21.27 0.12 -28.56
N THR A 280 -20.50 -0.41 -29.51
CA THR A 280 -19.84 -1.72 -29.35
C THR A 280 -18.75 -1.71 -28.28
N GLN A 281 -18.08 -0.56 -28.09
CA GLN A 281 -17.10 -0.38 -27.01
C GLN A 281 -17.79 -0.30 -25.65
N CYS A 282 -18.89 0.46 -25.55
CA CYS A 282 -19.70 0.56 -24.34
C CYS A 282 -20.22 -0.82 -23.89
N GLU A 283 -20.80 -1.60 -24.82
CA GLU A 283 -21.28 -2.96 -24.57
C GLU A 283 -20.15 -3.90 -24.12
N HIS A 284 -18.99 -3.85 -24.78
CA HIS A 284 -17.82 -4.69 -24.46
C HIS A 284 -17.22 -4.34 -23.08
N ILE A 285 -17.10 -3.06 -22.76
CA ILE A 285 -16.62 -2.58 -21.47
C ILE A 285 -17.58 -2.96 -20.35
N LEU A 286 -18.89 -2.76 -20.55
CA LEU A 286 -19.90 -3.16 -19.55
C LEU A 286 -19.89 -4.67 -19.31
N LYS A 287 -19.75 -5.50 -20.36
CA LYS A 287 -19.61 -6.96 -20.20
C LYS A 287 -18.37 -7.34 -19.38
N ILE A 288 -17.19 -6.79 -19.70
CA ILE A 288 -15.97 -7.04 -18.91
C ILE A 288 -16.12 -6.58 -17.46
N VAL A 289 -16.70 -5.39 -17.22
CA VAL A 289 -16.95 -4.87 -15.87
C VAL A 289 -17.87 -5.81 -15.09
N VAL A 290 -18.99 -6.24 -15.69
CA VAL A 290 -19.96 -7.17 -15.10
C VAL A 290 -19.32 -8.52 -14.77
N GLU A 291 -18.49 -9.06 -15.66
CA GLU A 291 -17.77 -10.31 -15.45
C GLU A 291 -16.71 -10.19 -14.34
N ILE A 292 -15.96 -9.09 -14.28
CA ILE A 292 -15.01 -8.82 -13.18
C ILE A 292 -15.74 -8.68 -11.85
N ARG A 293 -16.88 -7.96 -11.78
CA ARG A 293 -17.68 -7.83 -10.53
C ARG A 293 -18.18 -9.20 -10.07
N LYS A 294 -18.69 -10.04 -10.99
CA LYS A 294 -19.14 -11.41 -10.67
C LYS A 294 -18.02 -12.31 -10.17
N GLU A 295 -16.87 -12.34 -10.86
CA GLU A 295 -15.73 -13.16 -10.46
C GLU A 295 -15.11 -12.71 -9.13
N LEU A 296 -15.07 -11.40 -8.86
CA LEU A 296 -14.62 -10.87 -7.57
C LEU A 296 -15.55 -11.30 -6.43
N SER A 297 -16.88 -11.20 -6.62
CA SER A 297 -17.87 -11.65 -5.62
C SER A 297 -17.82 -13.17 -5.39
N LYS A 298 -17.73 -13.97 -6.47
CA LYS A 298 -17.55 -15.44 -6.44
C LYS A 298 -16.25 -15.85 -5.72
N GLY A 299 -15.15 -15.14 -5.98
CA GLY A 299 -13.87 -15.34 -5.29
C GLY A 299 -13.94 -15.01 -3.80
N LEU A 300 -14.58 -13.89 -3.44
CA LEU A 300 -14.79 -13.49 -2.05
C LEU A 300 -15.68 -14.48 -1.30
N GLN A 301 -16.82 -14.88 -1.88
CA GLN A 301 -17.71 -15.90 -1.30
C GLN A 301 -16.99 -17.24 -1.08
N LYS A 302 -16.14 -17.67 -2.01
CA LYS A 302 -15.33 -18.89 -1.86
C LYS A 302 -14.28 -18.76 -0.75
N LYS A 303 -13.51 -17.67 -0.71
CA LYS A 303 -12.55 -17.41 0.37
C LYS A 303 -13.23 -17.34 1.75
N LEU A 304 -14.45 -16.79 1.85
CA LEU A 304 -15.25 -16.80 3.07
C LEU A 304 -15.73 -18.20 3.49
N ARG A 305 -15.84 -19.16 2.56
CA ARG A 305 -16.16 -20.57 2.82
C ARG A 305 -14.93 -21.46 3.06
N GLY A 306 -13.72 -20.95 2.81
CA GLY A 306 -12.49 -21.74 2.81
C GLY A 306 -12.24 -22.54 1.52
N ASP A 307 -13.03 -22.30 0.46
CA ASP A 307 -12.90 -22.98 -0.83
C ASP A 307 -11.73 -22.46 -1.66
N GLU A 308 -11.06 -23.34 -2.41
CA GLU A 308 -10.10 -22.92 -3.43
C GLU A 308 -10.78 -22.12 -4.56
N TYR A 309 -10.22 -20.94 -4.84
CA TYR A 309 -10.59 -20.09 -5.97
C TYR A 309 -9.47 -20.09 -7.01
N HIS A 310 -9.83 -20.22 -8.28
CA HIS A 310 -8.88 -20.26 -9.39
C HIS A 310 -8.80 -18.88 -10.05
N GLU A 311 -7.79 -18.10 -9.69
CA GLU A 311 -7.68 -16.67 -10.03
C GLU A 311 -7.46 -16.36 -11.52
N GLY A 312 -7.16 -17.37 -12.35
CA GLY A 312 -6.76 -17.20 -13.75
C GLY A 312 -7.79 -16.50 -14.64
N GLU A 313 -9.09 -16.74 -14.42
CA GLU A 313 -10.18 -16.08 -15.17
C GLU A 313 -10.24 -14.58 -14.84
N LEU A 314 -10.24 -14.24 -13.55
CA LEU A 314 -10.23 -12.87 -13.04
C LEU A 314 -8.96 -12.11 -13.49
N VAL A 315 -7.78 -12.75 -13.43
CA VAL A 315 -6.51 -12.15 -13.88
C VAL A 315 -6.52 -11.90 -15.40
N ALA A 316 -7.13 -12.78 -16.21
CA ALA A 316 -7.29 -12.56 -17.64
C ALA A 316 -8.18 -11.35 -17.93
N LEU A 317 -9.35 -11.27 -17.29
CA LEU A 317 -10.29 -10.15 -17.43
C LEU A 317 -9.69 -8.81 -16.98
N ILE A 318 -9.00 -8.77 -15.83
CA ILE A 318 -8.31 -7.57 -15.34
C ILE A 318 -7.21 -7.13 -16.32
N ASN A 319 -6.45 -8.07 -16.91
CA ASN A 319 -5.47 -7.74 -17.93
C ASN A 319 -6.13 -7.18 -19.20
N GLN A 320 -7.26 -7.74 -19.64
CA GLN A 320 -8.01 -7.23 -20.80
C GLN A 320 -8.57 -5.83 -20.55
N PHE A 321 -9.13 -5.57 -19.35
CA PHE A 321 -9.63 -4.26 -18.96
C PHE A 321 -8.50 -3.22 -18.88
N THR A 322 -7.38 -3.58 -18.23
CA THR A 322 -6.19 -2.71 -18.14
C THR A 322 -5.61 -2.42 -19.52
N PHE A 323 -5.61 -3.41 -20.42
CA PHE A 323 -5.17 -3.27 -21.80
C PHE A 323 -6.01 -2.23 -22.55
N LEU A 324 -7.35 -2.32 -22.50
CA LEU A 324 -8.27 -1.33 -23.09
C LEU A 324 -8.07 0.08 -22.54
N LEU A 325 -7.85 0.22 -21.23
CA LEU A 325 -7.50 1.51 -20.60
C LEU A 325 -6.11 2.05 -21.02
N SER A 326 -5.19 1.18 -21.41
CA SER A 326 -3.79 1.53 -21.69
C SER A 326 -3.48 1.81 -23.16
N GLU A 327 -4.12 1.11 -24.10
CA GLU A 327 -4.00 1.37 -25.55
C GLU A 327 -4.80 2.60 -25.97
N GLY A 328 -5.80 2.99 -25.19
CA GLY A 328 -6.54 4.22 -25.42
C GLY A 328 -7.57 4.12 -26.55
N SER A 329 -8.14 2.94 -26.77
CA SER A 329 -9.20 2.73 -27.77
C SER A 329 -10.57 3.30 -27.34
N VAL A 330 -10.72 3.69 -26.07
CA VAL A 330 -11.99 4.08 -25.44
C VAL A 330 -12.18 5.60 -25.44
N GLU A 331 -12.85 6.12 -26.45
CA GLU A 331 -13.28 7.51 -26.51
C GLU A 331 -14.59 7.74 -25.72
N ILE A 332 -14.51 8.52 -24.64
CA ILE A 332 -15.65 8.94 -23.82
C ILE A 332 -15.72 10.45 -23.66
N SER A 333 -16.91 11.01 -23.50
CA SER A 333 -17.13 12.34 -22.91
C SER A 333 -17.59 12.15 -21.47
N THR A 334 -16.97 12.88 -20.53
CA THR A 334 -17.36 12.85 -19.10
C THR A 334 -18.04 14.18 -18.74
N LYS A 335 -19.28 14.12 -18.24
CA LYS A 335 -20.02 15.28 -17.72
C LYS A 335 -20.48 15.04 -16.30
N ARG A 336 -20.91 16.12 -15.63
CA ARG A 336 -21.50 16.08 -14.28
C ARG A 336 -22.97 16.47 -14.31
N ILE A 337 -23.79 15.75 -13.55
CA ILE A 337 -25.10 16.26 -13.15
C ILE A 337 -24.89 17.38 -12.12
N VAL A 338 -25.60 18.51 -12.30
CA VAL A 338 -25.39 19.72 -11.49
C VAL A 338 -25.95 19.56 -10.07
N HIS A 339 -27.00 18.76 -9.91
CA HIS A 339 -27.70 18.51 -8.65
C HIS A 339 -27.95 16.99 -8.46
N PRO A 340 -26.93 16.18 -8.15
CA PRO A 340 -27.13 14.78 -7.82
C PRO A 340 -27.95 14.63 -6.51
N PRO A 341 -28.78 13.58 -6.37
CA PRO A 341 -29.51 13.33 -5.13
C PRO A 341 -28.53 12.96 -3.99
N ARG A 342 -28.90 13.30 -2.75
CA ARG A 342 -28.04 13.06 -1.57
C ARG A 342 -28.00 11.59 -1.15
N THR A 343 -29.13 10.91 -1.28
CA THR A 343 -29.28 9.45 -1.21
C THR A 343 -29.12 8.85 -2.61
N LEU A 344 -28.73 7.58 -2.66
CA LEU A 344 -28.92 6.72 -3.83
C LEU A 344 -30.08 5.79 -3.49
N GLU A 345 -31.17 5.93 -4.22
CA GLU A 345 -32.29 4.98 -4.24
C GLU A 345 -32.08 4.02 -5.43
N ASP A 346 -32.66 2.82 -5.39
CA ASP A 346 -32.54 1.77 -6.42
C ASP A 346 -31.08 1.51 -6.87
N VAL A 347 -30.28 0.96 -5.97
CA VAL A 347 -28.87 0.58 -6.22
C VAL A 347 -28.82 -0.71 -7.07
N GLY A 348 -28.07 -0.68 -8.18
CA GLY A 348 -27.96 -1.82 -9.10
C GLY A 348 -27.34 -1.46 -10.45
N PHE A 349 -27.19 -2.46 -11.32
CA PHE A 349 -26.78 -2.31 -12.72
C PHE A 349 -27.99 -2.47 -13.64
N PHE A 350 -28.48 -1.36 -14.18
CA PHE A 350 -29.62 -1.32 -15.09
C PHE A 350 -29.10 -1.28 -16.53
N THR A 351 -29.51 -2.23 -17.36
CA THR A 351 -29.06 -2.31 -18.77
C THR A 351 -30.24 -2.32 -19.73
N PRO A 352 -30.07 -1.92 -21.01
CA PRO A 352 -31.16 -1.91 -21.99
C PRO A 352 -31.68 -3.30 -22.37
N GLN A 353 -31.04 -4.38 -21.88
CA GLN A 353 -31.45 -5.77 -22.08
C GLN A 353 -32.11 -6.37 -20.82
N GLY A 354 -32.22 -5.60 -19.73
CA GLY A 354 -32.80 -6.03 -18.45
C GLY A 354 -31.96 -5.62 -17.25
N ASP A 355 -32.55 -5.75 -16.07
CA ASP A 355 -31.91 -5.44 -14.79
C ASP A 355 -30.88 -6.52 -14.44
N MET A 356 -29.67 -6.09 -14.09
CA MET A 356 -28.60 -6.96 -13.59
C MET A 356 -28.38 -6.67 -12.10
N GLU A 357 -29.14 -7.36 -11.26
CA GLU A 357 -28.85 -7.47 -9.83
C GLU A 357 -27.53 -8.24 -9.64
N LEU A 358 -26.43 -7.51 -9.45
CA LEU A 358 -25.09 -8.07 -9.20
C LEU A 358 -24.76 -8.20 -7.71
N ASP A 359 -25.58 -7.58 -6.86
CA ASP A 359 -25.28 -7.27 -5.47
C ASP A 359 -26.35 -7.86 -4.51
N ARG A 360 -27.05 -8.94 -4.91
CA ARG A 360 -27.88 -9.72 -3.98
C ARG A 360 -26.97 -10.54 -3.05
N GLU A 361 -27.04 -10.24 -1.76
CA GLU A 361 -26.71 -11.20 -0.72
C GLU A 361 -27.79 -12.31 -0.72
N ASP A 362 -27.39 -13.57 -0.88
CA ASP A 362 -28.34 -14.69 -1.01
C ASP A 362 -29.12 -14.92 0.30
N GLU A 363 -30.42 -14.58 0.33
CA GLU A 363 -31.27 -14.71 1.54
C GLU A 363 -31.56 -16.15 1.99
N GLU A 364 -31.11 -17.17 1.24
CA GLU A 364 -31.26 -18.60 1.56
C GLU A 364 -30.67 -19.00 2.93
N LEU A 365 -29.78 -18.17 3.49
CA LEU A 365 -29.18 -18.34 4.83
C LEU A 365 -30.20 -18.25 6.00
N ARG A 366 -31.44 -17.78 5.76
CA ARG A 366 -32.48 -17.66 6.80
C ARG A 366 -33.33 -18.90 7.02
N GLU A 367 -33.49 -19.79 6.04
CA GLU A 367 -34.35 -20.98 6.18
C GLU A 367 -33.59 -22.20 6.70
N THR A 368 -32.34 -22.38 6.27
CA THR A 368 -31.46 -23.49 6.68
C THR A 368 -31.19 -23.51 8.20
N SER A 369 -31.07 -22.34 8.83
CA SER A 369 -30.81 -22.20 10.26
C SER A 369 -32.01 -22.51 11.18
N LEU A 370 -33.18 -22.84 10.62
CA LEU A 370 -34.40 -23.20 11.38
C LEU A 370 -34.74 -24.71 11.38
N GLN A 371 -34.01 -25.54 10.61
CA GLN A 371 -34.32 -26.98 10.51
C GLN A 371 -33.46 -27.91 11.38
N GLU A 372 -32.28 -27.48 11.85
CA GLU A 372 -31.35 -28.32 12.63
C GLU A 372 -31.61 -28.34 14.15
N HIS A 373 -32.76 -27.84 14.63
CA HIS A 373 -33.11 -27.81 16.06
C HIS A 373 -34.42 -28.56 16.39
N CYS A 374 -34.51 -29.80 15.92
CA CYS A 374 -35.51 -30.78 16.36
C CYS A 374 -34.98 -32.22 16.24
N ILE A 375 -34.45 -32.78 17.35
CA ILE A 375 -34.58 -34.19 17.82
C ILE A 375 -33.72 -34.36 19.08
N ASP A 376 -34.28 -35.00 20.11
CA ASP A 376 -33.68 -35.16 21.44
C ASP A 376 -32.89 -36.48 21.63
N SER A 377 -32.07 -36.44 22.69
CA SER A 377 -31.51 -37.50 23.55
C SER A 377 -31.57 -39.00 23.19
N ASP A 378 -30.46 -39.74 23.42
CA ASP A 378 -30.36 -40.64 24.61
C ASP A 378 -28.98 -41.34 24.77
N GLU A 379 -28.86 -41.99 25.94
CA GLU A 379 -27.83 -42.84 26.59
C GLU A 379 -27.24 -44.03 25.76
N GLU A 380 -26.19 -44.81 26.13
CA GLU A 380 -25.29 -44.88 27.30
C GLU A 380 -23.91 -45.59 27.01
N VAL A 381 -23.03 -45.55 28.02
CA VAL A 381 -21.79 -46.31 28.36
C VAL A 381 -21.46 -47.68 27.69
N THR A 382 -20.17 -47.95 27.37
CA THR A 382 -19.38 -49.18 27.77
C THR A 382 -17.88 -49.17 27.33
N THR A 383 -17.12 -50.23 27.65
CA THR A 383 -15.63 -50.23 27.82
C THR A 383 -14.91 -51.52 27.35
N VAL A 384 -13.58 -51.46 27.16
CA VAL A 384 -12.50 -52.50 27.38
C VAL A 384 -11.50 -52.72 26.21
N LYS A 385 -10.28 -53.13 26.61
CA LYS A 385 -9.02 -53.48 25.90
C LYS A 385 -9.18 -54.76 25.02
N SER A 386 -8.19 -55.31 24.30
CA SER A 386 -6.71 -55.17 24.20
C SER A 386 -6.24 -55.53 22.75
N GLU A 387 -4.98 -55.77 22.33
CA GLU A 387 -3.67 -56.01 22.98
C GLU A 387 -2.48 -55.55 22.06
N THR A 388 -1.50 -56.41 21.77
CA THR A 388 -0.31 -56.20 20.91
C THR A 388 0.06 -57.51 20.17
N PRO A 389 1.09 -57.53 19.28
CA PRO A 389 2.38 -58.05 19.77
C PRO A 389 3.63 -57.36 19.20
N ILE A 390 4.77 -57.63 19.85
CA ILE A 390 6.10 -57.03 19.62
C ILE A 390 6.98 -57.94 18.73
N ARG A 391 7.89 -57.34 17.94
CA ARG A 391 9.17 -57.96 17.56
C ARG A 391 10.34 -57.01 17.81
N LYS A 392 11.52 -57.58 18.06
CA LYS A 392 12.81 -56.92 18.33
C LYS A 392 13.90 -57.53 17.43
N ALA A 393 15.11 -56.99 17.55
CA ALA A 393 16.39 -57.44 16.97
C ALA A 393 16.64 -57.03 15.50
N ASP A 394 17.86 -56.67 15.09
CA ASP A 394 19.01 -56.22 15.90
C ASP A 394 20.01 -55.36 15.08
N GLU A 395 21.10 -54.96 15.76
CA GLU A 395 22.18 -54.05 15.34
C GLU A 395 22.68 -54.12 13.89
N SER A 396 23.00 -52.94 13.33
CA SER A 396 24.31 -52.72 12.69
C SER A 396 24.64 -51.23 12.59
N ARG A 397 25.72 -50.79 13.25
CA ARG A 397 26.25 -49.44 13.12
C ARG A 397 27.12 -49.33 11.86
N GLN A 398 26.86 -48.33 11.01
CA GLN A 398 27.86 -47.79 10.10
C GLN A 398 28.06 -46.30 10.39
N VAL A 399 29.26 -45.95 10.86
CA VAL A 399 29.68 -44.55 10.94
C VAL A 399 30.08 -44.13 9.54
N LYS A 400 29.34 -43.19 8.93
CA LYS A 400 29.87 -42.42 7.80
C LYS A 400 30.68 -41.27 8.36
N GLU A 401 31.96 -41.22 8.02
CA GLU A 401 32.79 -40.03 8.22
C GLU A 401 32.33 -38.96 7.22
N GLU A 402 31.56 -37.97 7.69
CA GLU A 402 31.29 -36.79 6.89
C GLU A 402 32.55 -35.91 6.86
N VAL A 403 33.15 -35.82 5.67
CA VAL A 403 34.25 -34.88 5.39
C VAL A 403 33.79 -33.47 5.75
N PRO A 404 34.57 -32.69 6.51
CA PRO A 404 34.15 -31.36 6.94
C PRO A 404 34.14 -30.38 5.76
N GLU A 405 33.00 -30.27 5.07
CA GLU A 405 32.75 -29.19 4.12
C GLU A 405 33.01 -27.85 4.81
N HIS A 406 33.90 -27.04 4.23
CA HIS A 406 34.37 -25.80 4.82
C HIS A 406 33.33 -24.66 4.67
N LYS A 407 32.08 -24.93 5.07
CA LYS A 407 30.91 -24.06 4.94
C LYS A 407 31.21 -22.67 5.49
N GLN A 408 31.25 -21.71 4.57
CA GLN A 408 31.69 -20.35 4.85
C GLN A 408 30.86 -19.72 5.98
N ARG A 409 31.47 -18.79 6.73
CA ARG A 409 30.75 -18.02 7.73
C ARG A 409 29.78 -17.06 7.04
N THR A 410 28.51 -17.47 6.93
CA THR A 410 27.42 -16.50 6.79
C THR A 410 27.54 -15.50 7.94
N THR A 411 27.70 -14.24 7.60
CA THR A 411 27.93 -13.17 8.58
C THR A 411 26.61 -12.75 9.19
N SER A 412 26.62 -12.40 10.48
CA SER A 412 25.43 -11.92 11.17
C SER A 412 24.92 -10.62 10.52
N TYR A 413 23.61 -10.35 10.59
CA TYR A 413 23.07 -9.08 10.08
C TYR A 413 23.71 -7.88 10.79
N TYR A 414 23.91 -7.99 12.12
CA TYR A 414 24.63 -7.01 12.92
C TYR A 414 26.11 -6.87 12.51
N GLU A 415 26.79 -7.97 12.16
CA GLU A 415 28.17 -7.93 11.65
C GLU A 415 28.26 -7.30 10.25
N LEU A 416 27.28 -7.52 9.38
CA LEU A 416 27.17 -6.90 8.06
C LEU A 416 26.87 -5.39 8.17
N LEU A 417 25.98 -5.01 9.08
CA LEU A 417 25.69 -3.61 9.41
C LEU A 417 26.96 -2.90 9.88
N LYS A 418 27.67 -3.47 10.87
CA LYS A 418 28.93 -2.91 11.39
C LYS A 418 30.00 -2.78 10.31
N LYS A 419 30.22 -3.82 9.49
CA LYS A 419 31.20 -3.80 8.39
C LYS A 419 30.86 -2.83 7.25
N ARG A 420 29.59 -2.49 7.05
CA ARG A 420 29.19 -1.43 6.10
C ARG A 420 29.43 -0.04 6.67
N LEU A 421 29.17 0.16 7.96
CA LEU A 421 29.48 1.41 8.67
C LEU A 421 30.99 1.68 8.68
N GLU A 422 31.80 0.69 9.05
CA GLU A 422 33.28 0.74 8.98
C GLU A 422 33.78 1.12 7.57
N LYS A 423 33.16 0.58 6.51
CA LYS A 423 33.47 1.00 5.13
C LYS A 423 33.03 2.43 4.79
N SER A 424 31.92 2.90 5.37
CA SER A 424 31.46 4.28 5.19
C SER A 424 32.35 5.30 5.92
N GLU A 425 33.04 4.87 6.99
CA GLU A 425 34.00 5.67 7.75
C GLU A 425 35.25 5.93 6.90
N ASN A 426 35.92 4.87 6.42
CA ASN A 426 37.09 4.98 5.54
C ASN A 426 36.82 5.86 4.30
N VAL A 427 35.68 5.67 3.62
CA VAL A 427 35.30 6.46 2.43
C VAL A 427 35.02 7.94 2.75
N SER A 428 34.74 8.29 4.01
CA SER A 428 34.62 9.68 4.45
C SER A 428 35.96 10.31 4.89
N GLU A 429 36.95 9.50 5.29
CA GLU A 429 38.29 9.99 5.63
C GLU A 429 39.11 10.29 4.37
N ASP A 430 39.01 9.44 3.33
CA ASP A 430 39.64 9.64 2.01
C ASP A 430 39.07 10.84 1.21
N CYS A 431 38.12 11.61 1.77
CA CYS A 431 37.42 12.71 1.10
C CYS A 431 37.40 14.03 1.90
N GLN A 432 38.41 14.29 2.74
CA GLN A 432 38.68 15.64 3.27
C GLN A 432 39.68 16.41 2.38
N PRO A 433 39.23 17.38 1.56
CA PRO A 433 40.15 18.34 0.93
C PRO A 433 40.75 19.30 1.97
N ASP A 434 42.08 19.43 1.98
CA ASP A 434 42.85 20.19 2.99
C ASP A 434 42.71 21.72 2.83
N PHE A 435 41.58 22.27 3.27
CA PHE A 435 41.24 23.70 3.25
C PHE A 435 42.04 24.54 4.28
N LYS A 436 43.37 24.45 4.26
CA LYS A 436 44.29 25.26 5.10
C LYS A 436 45.41 26.00 4.37
N LYS A 437 45.40 26.02 3.03
CA LYS A 437 46.34 26.83 2.21
C LYS A 437 45.62 27.60 1.10
N LEU A 438 45.07 28.78 1.44
CA LEU A 438 44.76 29.88 0.49
C LEU A 438 44.36 31.16 1.27
N ARG A 439 45.32 31.74 2.01
CA ARG A 439 45.16 33.04 2.68
C ARG A 439 46.48 33.78 2.91
N SER A 440 47.33 33.81 1.88
CA SER A 440 48.60 34.56 1.88
C SER A 440 49.16 34.74 0.47
N GLU A 441 48.54 35.62 -0.31
CA GLU A 441 49.14 36.54 -1.32
C GLU A 441 48.03 37.39 -1.96
#